data_AF-A0A3S3U387-F1
#
_entry.id   AF-A0A3S3U387-F1
#
_cell.length_a   1.000
_cell.length_b   1.000
_cell.length_c   1.000
_cell.angle_alpha   90.00
_cell.angle_beta   90.00
_cell.angle_gamma   90.00
#
_symmetry.space_group_name_H-M   'P 1'
#
loop_
_entity.id
_entity.type
_entity.pdbx_description
1 polymer ?
#
loop_
_entity_poly.entity_id
_entity_poly.type
_entity_poly.pdbx_seq_one_letter_code
_entity_poly.pdbx_strand_id
1 'polypeptide(L)' 'MRYAISYDSVQEFVLEHDLKENNIIVLHPHDYDVVAAEFADENNITIYRSFQILGISVVEDTADEVKKNHISVMELAAS' A
#
# COMPACT_ATOMS: atom_id res chain seq x y z
N MET A 1 12.93 -1.58 -17.28
CA MET A 1 12.37 -0.61 -16.33
C MET A 1 11.77 -1.44 -15.19
N ARG A 2 12.34 -1.38 -13.98
CA ARG A 2 11.66 -1.94 -12.81
C ARG A 2 10.56 -0.94 -12.48
N TYR A 3 9.31 -1.29 -12.77
CA TYR A 3 8.18 -0.44 -12.42
C TYR A 3 8.17 -0.31 -10.90
N ALA A 4 8.41 0.90 -10.40
CA ALA A 4 8.19 1.21 -9.00
C ALA A 4 6.68 1.09 -8.74
N ILE A 5 6.31 0.57 -7.58
CA ILE A 5 4.90 0.54 -7.17
C ILE A 5 4.47 2.00 -6.96
N SER A 6 3.41 2.41 -7.67
CA SER A 6 2.77 3.73 -7.55
C SER A 6 1.43 3.63 -6.84
N TYR A 7 0.87 4.77 -6.45
CA TYR A 7 -0.49 4.87 -5.90
C TYR A 7 -1.52 4.20 -6.83
N ASP A 8 -1.46 4.48 -8.13
CA ASP A 8 -2.35 3.92 -9.15
C ASP A 8 -2.23 2.39 -9.25
N SER A 9 -1.00 1.85 -9.24
CA SER A 9 -0.78 0.40 -9.25
C SER A 9 -1.35 -0.30 -8.01
N VAL A 10 -1.31 0.35 -6.84
CA VAL A 10 -1.94 -0.21 -5.63
C VAL A 10 -3.46 -0.16 -5.73
N GLN A 11 -4.02 0.92 -6.29
CA GLN A 11 -5.47 1.00 -6.55
C GLN A 11 -5.94 -0.10 -7.51
N GLU A 12 -5.24 -0.28 -8.64
CA GLU A 12 -5.54 -1.34 -9.60
C GLU A 12 -5.47 -2.71 -8.93
N PHE A 13 -4.42 -2.97 -8.15
CA PHE A 13 -4.25 -4.23 -7.44
C PHE A 13 -5.40 -4.53 -6.45
N VAL A 14 -5.88 -3.51 -5.72
CA VAL A 14 -7.03 -3.65 -4.82
C VAL A 14 -8.29 -4.05 -5.59
N LEU A 15 -8.53 -3.44 -6.75
CA LEU A 15 -9.70 -3.71 -7.59
C LEU A 15 -9.61 -5.07 -8.28
N GLU A 16 -8.42 -5.44 -8.79
CA GLU A 16 -8.19 -6.70 -9.49
C GLU A 16 -8.34 -7.91 -8.57
N HIS A 17 -7.92 -7.78 -7.31
CA HIS A 17 -8.00 -8.83 -6.30
C HIS A 17 -9.23 -8.77 -5.40
N ASP A 18 -10.14 -7.82 -5.64
CA ASP A 18 -11.36 -7.57 -4.85
C ASP A 18 -11.08 -7.49 -3.34
N LEU A 19 -9.97 -6.84 -2.96
CA LEU A 19 -9.56 -6.73 -1.56
C LEU A 19 -10.63 -5.99 -0.75
N LYS A 20 -10.80 -6.42 0.50
CA LYS A 20 -11.80 -5.88 1.43
C LYS A 20 -11.11 -5.26 2.65
N GLU A 21 -11.88 -4.54 3.46
CA GLU A 21 -11.39 -3.82 4.65
C GLU A 21 -10.66 -4.68 5.70
N ASN A 22 -10.81 -6.01 5.65
CA ASN A 22 -10.06 -6.97 6.48
C ASN A 22 -8.68 -7.30 5.91
N ASN A 23 -8.33 -6.82 4.72
CA ASN A 23 -7.00 -6.95 4.13
C ASN A 23 -6.11 -5.76 4.52
N ILE A 24 -4.83 -6.05 4.70
CA ILE A 24 -3.77 -5.07 4.87
C ILE A 24 -2.76 -5.27 3.75
N ILE A 25 -2.44 -4.19 3.05
CA ILE A 25 -1.37 -4.17 2.06
C ILE A 25 -0.07 -3.81 2.77
N VAL A 26 0.94 -4.64 2.60
CA VAL A 26 2.27 -4.44 3.16
C VAL A 26 3.23 -4.21 2.00
N LEU A 27 3.95 -3.09 2.06
CA LEU A 27 4.90 -2.66 1.04
C LEU A 27 6.30 -2.52 1.63
N HIS A 28 7.32 -2.76 0.81
CA HIS A 28 8.69 -2.43 1.16
C HIS A 28 8.83 -0.93 1.48
N PRO A 29 9.67 -0.50 2.45
CA PRO A 29 9.77 0.90 2.89
C PRO A 29 9.93 1.92 1.75
N HIS A 30 10.81 1.61 0.79
CA HIS A 30 10.99 2.46 -0.39
C HIS A 30 9.70 2.66 -1.21
N ASP A 31 8.92 1.59 -1.39
CA ASP A 31 7.70 1.66 -2.20
C ASP A 31 6.57 2.31 -1.41
N TYR A 32 6.53 2.07 -0.09
CA TYR A 32 5.62 2.76 0.81
C TYR A 32 5.83 4.29 0.77
N ASP A 33 7.07 4.78 0.83
CA ASP A 33 7.39 6.21 0.72
C ASP A 33 6.91 6.82 -0.61
N VAL A 34 7.10 6.09 -1.73
CA VAL A 34 6.64 6.54 -3.05
C VAL A 34 5.12 6.65 -3.08
N VAL A 35 4.41 5.59 -2.67
CA VAL A 35 2.94 5.56 -2.65
C VAL A 35 2.38 6.62 -1.69
N ALA A 36 3.02 6.83 -0.53
CA ALA A 36 2.63 7.86 0.42
C ALA A 36 2.81 9.27 -0.16
N ALA A 37 3.93 9.53 -0.84
CA ALA A 37 4.17 10.82 -1.49
C ALA A 37 3.14 11.09 -2.61
N GLU A 38 2.84 10.09 -3.44
CA GLU A 38 1.84 10.22 -4.51
C GLU A 38 0.43 10.39 -3.96
N PHE A 39 0.04 9.62 -2.94
CA PHE A 39 -1.26 9.79 -2.29
C PHE A 39 -1.42 11.18 -1.68
N ALA A 40 -0.36 11.69 -1.05
CA ALA A 40 -0.33 13.02 -0.46
C ALA A 40 -0.52 14.11 -1.53
N ASP A 41 0.16 13.98 -2.67
CA ASP A 41 0.06 14.90 -3.81
C ASP A 41 -1.35 14.88 -4.43
N GLU A 42 -1.86 13.68 -4.75
CA GLU A 42 -3.19 13.45 -5.35
C GLU A 42 -4.33 13.98 -4.47
N ASN A 43 -4.22 13.82 -3.15
CA ASN A 43 -5.25 14.27 -2.21
C ASN A 43 -4.97 15.68 -1.67
N ASN A 44 -3.85 16.30 -2.05
CA ASN A 44 -3.38 17.60 -1.56
C ASN A 44 -3.37 17.67 -0.02
N ILE A 45 -2.88 16.59 0.62
CA ILE A 45 -2.75 16.45 2.08
C ILE A 45 -1.30 16.14 2.47
N THR A 46 -1.01 16.22 3.76
CA THR A 46 0.26 15.70 4.32
C THR A 46 -0.04 14.43 5.10
N ILE A 47 0.59 13.31 4.73
CA ILE A 47 0.45 12.04 5.43
C ILE A 47 1.42 12.02 6.62
N TYR A 48 0.90 11.75 7.83
CA TYR A 48 1.69 11.78 9.05
C TYR A 48 1.97 10.41 9.67
N ARG A 49 1.25 9.33 9.30
CA ARG A 49 1.47 8.01 9.92
C ARG A 49 0.73 6.83 9.28
N SER A 50 -0.46 7.04 8.73
CA SER A 50 -1.24 5.97 8.10
C SER A 50 -2.17 6.55 7.04
N PHE A 51 -2.35 5.82 5.95
CA PHE A 51 -3.30 6.13 4.90
C PHE A 51 -3.97 4.85 4.43
N GLN A 52 -5.10 5.02 3.75
CA GLN A 52 -5.88 3.91 3.22
C GLN A 52 -6.15 4.18 1.75
N ILE A 53 -6.02 3.15 0.93
CA ILE A 53 -6.35 3.18 -0.48
C ILE A 53 -7.62 2.35 -0.65
N LEU A 54 -8.71 2.97 -1.11
CA LEU A 54 -10.02 2.33 -1.28
C LEU A 54 -10.55 1.60 -0.01
N GLY A 55 -10.22 2.12 1.18
CA GLY A 55 -10.60 1.52 2.46
C GLY A 55 -9.67 0.39 2.94
N ILE A 56 -8.63 0.07 2.18
CA ILE A 56 -7.61 -0.92 2.53
C ILE A 56 -6.45 -0.23 3.21
N SER A 57 -6.01 -0.75 4.35
CA SER A 57 -4.88 -0.19 5.08
C SER A 57 -3.57 -0.52 4.36
N VAL A 58 -2.75 0.49 4.11
CA VAL A 58 -1.40 0.32 3.55
C VAL A 58 -0.40 0.57 4.65
N VAL A 59 0.52 -0.37 4.86
CA VAL A 59 1.54 -0.31 5.90
C VAL A 59 2.93 -0.59 5.33
N GLU A 60 3.92 -0.02 5.99
CA GLU A 60 5.34 -0.29 5.73
C GLU A 60 5.74 -1.65 6.32
N ASP A 61 6.50 -2.41 5.56
CA ASP A 61 7.19 -3.59 6.03
C ASP A 61 8.38 -3.21 6.91
N THR A 62 8.24 -3.39 8.22
CA THR A 62 9.32 -3.20 9.19
C THR A 62 10.15 -4.47 9.43
N ALA A 63 9.75 -5.61 8.87
CA ALA A 63 10.38 -6.91 9.09
C ALA A 63 11.34 -7.31 7.94
N ASP A 64 11.40 -6.51 6.86
CA ASP A 64 12.20 -6.75 5.66
C ASP A 64 11.84 -8.08 4.95
N GLU A 65 10.58 -8.50 5.05
CA GLU A 65 10.02 -9.70 4.42
C GLU A 65 9.49 -9.42 3.00
N VAL A 66 9.08 -8.19 2.71
CA VAL A 66 8.52 -7.76 1.44
C VAL A 66 9.62 -7.16 0.56
N LYS A 67 9.86 -7.79 -0.58
CA LYS A 67 10.85 -7.29 -1.54
C LYS A 67 10.36 -6.02 -2.21
N LYS A 68 11.30 -5.13 -2.53
CA LYS A 68 11.04 -3.95 -3.37
C LYS A 68 10.34 -4.32 -4.70
N ASN A 69 9.34 -3.54 -5.07
CA ASN A 69 8.40 -3.71 -6.18
C ASN A 69 7.54 -4.98 -6.06
N HIS A 70 7.19 -5.38 -4.83
CA HIS A 70 6.25 -6.45 -4.57
C HIS A 70 5.17 -5.98 -3.59
N ILE A 71 3.91 -6.35 -3.88
CA ILE A 71 2.78 -6.09 -3.00
C ILE A 71 2.52 -7.36 -2.19
N SER A 72 2.57 -7.27 -0.88
CA SER A 72 2.15 -8.35 0.01
C SER A 72 0.80 -8.01 0.63
N VAL A 73 -0.06 -9.02 0.83
CA VAL A 73 -1.37 -8.87 1.45
C VAL A 73 -1.46 -9.75 2.68
N MET A 74 -1.84 -9.16 3.80
CA MET A 74 -2.13 -9.86 5.04
C MET A 74 -3.62 -9.79 5.32
N GLU A 75 -4.22 -10.90 5.73
CA GLU A 75 -5.59 -10.92 6.23
C GLU A 75 -5.58 -10.68 7.74
N LEU A 76 -6.32 -9.67 8.21
CA LEU A 76 -6.68 -9.57 9.60
C LEU A 76 -7.63 -10.72 9.91
N ALA A 77 -7.11 -11.76 10.56
CA ALA A 77 -7.94 -12.83 11.06
C ALA A 77 -8.98 -12.23 12.02
N ALA A 78 -10.24 -12.22 11.59
CA ALA A 78 -11.37 -11.90 12.46
C ALA A 78 -11.36 -12.91 13.61
N SER A 79 -10.95 -12.46 14.79
CA SER A 79 -10.99 -13.25 16.03
C SER A 79 -12.38 -13.21 16.63
#